data_AF-A0A5C3N8R7-F1
#
_entry.id   AF-A0A5C3N8R7-F1
#
_cell.length_a   1.000
_cell.length_b   1.000
_cell.length_c   1.000
_cell.angle_alpha   90.00
_cell.angle_beta   90.00
_cell.angle_gamma   90.00
#
_symmetry.space_group_name_H-M   'P 1'
#
loop_
_entity.id
_entity.type
_entity.pdbx_description
1 polymer ?
#
loop_
_entity_poly.entity_id
_entity_poly.type
_entity_poly.pdbx_seq_one_letter_code
_entity_poly.pdbx_strand_id
1 'polypeptide(L)'
;MQPLRYEPASASSSGFPEDSTLQPTSPQSLSDAPEALYIAAISRYAARRSDTLTPLQSATSAFQGLRSYETQLGRRYYRRQAQIPSSPAACGDAGVEEVELADLSDVGKKSSFPFVLKIYRGRESTSLVIEKDWEDGRLFKELLRCYNELRSWRKYLSLRKFSFLTLIWTEPTDISARYGKARPDKGSAKYKRLPHFRVRQYLQYPEEARDSIEFVQWITLDVKHGILFEERWSPYRVLPLVLVPITASLLVALLRVHLDLISDDALTASNACIALYSTALAATVLLNWLQYI
;
A
#
# COMPACT_ATOMS: atom_id res chain seq x y z
N MET A 1 11.30 42.50 -45.42
CA MET A 1 11.06 41.15 -44.86
C MET A 1 9.85 40.58 -45.58
N GLN A 2 10.06 39.56 -46.42
CA GLN A 2 9.03 38.95 -47.26
C GLN A 2 8.34 37.81 -46.51
N PRO A 3 7.01 37.64 -46.61
CA PRO A 3 6.32 36.51 -46.03
C PRO A 3 6.41 35.27 -46.93
N LEU A 4 6.82 34.14 -46.33
CA LEU A 4 6.87 32.83 -46.98
C LEU A 4 5.45 32.27 -47.14
N ARG A 5 5.12 31.96 -48.40
CA ARG A 5 3.87 31.38 -48.88
C ARG A 5 3.94 29.87 -48.72
N TYR A 6 3.00 29.28 -47.98
CA TYR A 6 2.91 27.82 -47.80
C TYR A 6 1.93 27.23 -48.82
N GLU A 7 2.40 26.30 -49.65
CA GLU A 7 1.59 25.47 -50.56
C GLU A 7 1.15 24.18 -49.83
N PRO A 8 -0.14 23.79 -49.86
CA PRO A 8 -0.57 22.49 -49.35
C PRO A 8 -0.43 21.41 -50.42
N ALA A 9 0.31 20.35 -50.09
CA ALA A 9 0.42 19.14 -50.89
C ALA A 9 -0.88 18.32 -50.84
N SER A 10 -1.49 18.15 -52.02
CA SER A 10 -2.62 17.28 -52.30
C SER A 10 -2.21 15.80 -52.19
N ALA A 11 -2.76 15.08 -51.21
CA ALA A 11 -2.62 13.62 -51.10
C ALA A 11 -3.77 12.91 -51.83
N SER A 12 -3.36 12.07 -52.78
CA SER A 12 -4.15 11.25 -53.69
C SER A 12 -4.97 10.18 -53.00
N SER A 13 -6.26 10.06 -53.36
CA SER A 13 -7.12 8.94 -53.02
C SER A 13 -6.86 7.75 -53.96
N SER A 14 -6.38 6.64 -53.40
CA SER A 14 -6.50 5.28 -53.96
C SER A 14 -7.36 4.50 -52.96
N GLY A 15 -8.58 4.10 -53.30
CA GLY A 15 -8.84 2.98 -54.19
C GLY A 15 -8.85 1.68 -53.38
N PHE A 16 -9.92 1.44 -52.61
CA PHE A 16 -10.15 0.16 -51.94
C PHE A 16 -11.16 -0.65 -52.74
N PRO A 17 -10.88 -1.93 -53.06
CA PRO A 17 -11.83 -2.79 -53.75
C PRO A 17 -12.91 -3.30 -52.77
N GLU A 18 -14.15 -3.13 -53.20
CA GLU A 18 -15.31 -3.91 -52.76
C GLU A 18 -15.12 -5.36 -53.20
N ASP A 19 -15.09 -6.30 -52.25
CA ASP A 19 -15.81 -7.58 -52.33
C ASP A 19 -15.38 -8.49 -51.17
N SER A 20 -16.31 -8.75 -50.25
CA SER A 20 -16.30 -9.94 -49.39
C SER A 20 -17.68 -10.10 -48.75
N THR A 21 -18.50 -10.86 -49.45
CA THR A 21 -19.79 -11.42 -49.04
C THR A 21 -19.64 -12.18 -47.72
N LEU A 22 -20.12 -11.63 -46.61
CA LEU A 22 -20.21 -12.33 -45.34
C LEU A 22 -21.55 -13.07 -45.23
N GLN A 23 -21.46 -14.39 -45.14
CA GLN A 23 -22.57 -15.28 -44.80
C GLN A 23 -23.08 -14.99 -43.36
N PRO A 24 -24.39 -15.06 -43.12
CA PRO A 24 -24.94 -14.99 -41.77
C PRO A 24 -24.64 -16.30 -41.02
N THR A 25 -23.66 -16.27 -40.13
CA THR A 25 -23.44 -17.36 -39.18
C THR A 25 -24.46 -17.24 -38.06
N SER A 26 -25.28 -18.28 -37.92
CA SER A 26 -26.30 -18.45 -36.90
C SER A 26 -25.77 -18.21 -35.48
N PRO A 27 -26.52 -17.53 -34.59
CA PRO A 27 -26.12 -17.35 -33.20
C PRO A 27 -26.19 -18.69 -32.46
N GLN A 28 -25.04 -19.32 -32.25
CA GLN A 28 -24.92 -20.39 -31.26
C GLN A 28 -25.12 -19.78 -29.87
N SER A 29 -26.18 -20.23 -29.21
CA SER A 29 -26.52 -19.98 -27.82
C SER A 29 -25.36 -20.33 -26.90
N LEU A 30 -24.58 -19.33 -26.51
CA LEU A 30 -23.57 -19.41 -25.46
C LEU A 30 -24.23 -19.15 -24.10
N SER A 31 -25.16 -20.03 -23.72
CA SER A 31 -25.71 -20.13 -22.36
C SER A 31 -25.24 -21.46 -21.78
N ASP A 32 -24.81 -21.46 -20.52
CA ASP A 32 -24.59 -22.62 -19.65
C ASP A 32 -23.13 -23.09 -19.40
N ALA A 33 -22.12 -22.45 -20.00
CA ALA A 33 -20.72 -22.77 -19.68
C ALA A 33 -20.14 -22.29 -18.32
N PRO A 34 -20.65 -21.25 -17.61
CA PRO A 34 -20.01 -20.81 -16.37
C PRO A 34 -20.30 -21.73 -15.18
N GLU A 35 -21.40 -22.49 -15.23
CA GLU A 35 -21.82 -23.35 -14.12
C GLU A 35 -21.02 -24.66 -14.08
N ALA A 36 -20.73 -25.25 -15.24
CA ALA A 36 -19.89 -26.45 -15.33
C ALA A 36 -18.45 -26.22 -14.85
N LEU A 37 -17.86 -25.06 -15.16
CA LEU A 37 -16.52 -24.71 -14.66
C LEU A 37 -16.52 -24.39 -13.16
N TYR A 38 -17.59 -23.79 -12.65
CA TYR A 38 -17.76 -23.53 -11.22
C TYR A 38 -17.97 -24.83 -10.42
N ILE A 39 -18.81 -25.75 -10.93
CA ILE A 39 -19.05 -27.07 -10.34
C ILE A 39 -17.77 -27.93 -10.40
N ALA A 40 -17.01 -27.89 -11.50
CA ALA A 40 -15.72 -28.59 -11.62
C ALA A 40 -14.64 -28.01 -10.70
N ALA A 41 -14.64 -26.70 -10.45
CA ALA A 41 -13.73 -26.06 -9.51
C ALA A 41 -14.08 -26.43 -8.05
N ILE A 42 -15.37 -26.46 -7.70
CA ILE A 42 -15.84 -26.85 -6.37
C ILE A 42 -15.59 -28.34 -6.11
N SER A 43 -15.82 -29.22 -7.09
CA SER A 43 -15.62 -30.67 -6.91
C SER A 43 -14.14 -31.02 -6.73
N ARG A 44 -13.20 -30.33 -7.42
CA ARG A 44 -11.76 -30.45 -7.17
C ARG A 44 -11.34 -29.94 -5.79
N TYR A 45 -12.05 -28.96 -5.25
CA TYR A 45 -11.82 -28.45 -3.89
C TYR A 45 -12.35 -29.40 -2.82
N ALA A 46 -13.49 -30.05 -3.07
CA ALA A 46 -14.08 -31.04 -2.17
C ALA A 46 -13.26 -32.35 -2.13
N ALA A 47 -12.72 -32.79 -3.27
CA ALA A 47 -11.92 -34.01 -3.37
C ALA A 47 -10.54 -33.91 -2.69
N ARG A 48 -10.02 -32.71 -2.39
CA ARG A 48 -8.77 -32.51 -1.62
C ARG A 48 -8.95 -32.46 -0.11
N ARG A 49 -10.19 -32.59 0.39
CA ARG A 49 -10.52 -32.45 1.82
C ARG A 49 -10.64 -33.78 2.56
N SER A 50 -10.48 -34.93 1.88
CA SER A 50 -10.55 -36.26 2.50
C SER A 50 -9.24 -36.78 3.08
N ASP A 51 -8.11 -36.12 2.81
CA ASP A 51 -6.83 -36.51 3.37
C ASP A 51 -6.60 -35.74 4.67
N THR A 52 -6.37 -36.48 5.75
CA THR A 52 -6.17 -35.99 7.12
C THR A 52 -4.93 -35.09 7.22
N LEU A 53 -5.08 -33.83 6.80
CA LEU A 53 -4.08 -32.79 6.94
C LEU A 53 -3.80 -32.54 8.41
N THR A 54 -2.53 -32.69 8.79
CA THR A 54 -2.06 -32.27 10.11
C THR A 54 -2.40 -30.79 10.35
N PRO A 55 -2.73 -30.38 11.59
CA PRO A 55 -3.16 -29.01 11.88
C PRO A 55 -2.14 -27.93 11.45
N LEU A 56 -0.86 -28.31 11.33
CA LEU A 56 0.20 -27.45 10.80
C LEU A 56 0.10 -27.22 9.29
N GLN A 57 -0.25 -28.24 8.49
CA GLN A 57 -0.41 -28.11 7.04
C GLN A 57 -1.70 -27.36 6.66
N SER A 58 -2.75 -27.53 7.46
CA SER A 58 -4.01 -26.77 7.39
C SER A 58 -3.80 -25.26 7.52
N ALA A 59 -2.97 -24.84 8.48
CA ALA A 59 -2.65 -23.42 8.66
C ALA A 59 -1.94 -22.85 7.42
N THR A 60 -0.95 -23.56 6.87
CA THR A 60 -0.22 -23.10 5.67
C THR A 60 -1.08 -23.04 4.41
N SER A 61 -2.02 -23.97 4.20
CA SER A 61 -2.89 -23.94 3.02
C SER A 61 -3.96 -22.84 3.10
N ALA A 62 -4.46 -22.55 4.30
CA ALA A 62 -5.35 -21.41 4.53
C ALA A 62 -4.66 -20.06 4.20
N PHE A 63 -3.37 -19.92 4.56
CA PHE A 63 -2.58 -18.75 4.17
C PHE A 63 -2.30 -18.66 2.66
N GLN A 64 -2.14 -19.79 1.96
CA GLN A 64 -2.00 -19.79 0.50
C GLN A 64 -3.32 -19.47 -0.22
N GLY A 65 -4.46 -19.93 0.31
CA GLY A 65 -5.79 -19.59 -0.21
C GLY A 65 -6.06 -18.09 -0.16
N LEU A 66 -5.74 -17.43 0.97
CA LEU A 66 -5.86 -15.97 1.14
C LEU A 66 -5.05 -15.17 0.09
N ARG A 67 -3.86 -15.65 -0.30
CA ARG A 67 -3.05 -15.02 -1.37
C ARG A 67 -3.73 -15.04 -2.75
N SER A 68 -4.60 -16.02 -3.02
CA SER A 68 -5.32 -16.12 -4.30
C SER A 68 -6.64 -15.32 -4.32
N TYR A 69 -7.29 -15.16 -3.16
CA TYR A 69 -8.52 -14.37 -3.07
C TYR A 69 -8.28 -12.86 -3.21
N GLU A 70 -7.14 -12.35 -2.72
CA GLU A 70 -6.78 -10.93 -2.86
C GLU A 70 -6.46 -10.52 -4.31
N THR A 71 -5.84 -11.40 -5.11
CA THR A 71 -5.61 -11.13 -6.54
C THR A 71 -6.91 -11.13 -7.32
N GLN A 72 -7.88 -11.98 -6.96
CA GLN A 72 -9.18 -12.00 -7.62
C GLN A 72 -10.07 -10.81 -7.23
N LEU A 73 -10.06 -10.36 -5.97
CA LEU A 73 -10.77 -9.16 -5.54
C LEU A 73 -10.17 -7.89 -6.15
N GLY A 74 -8.83 -7.78 -6.19
CA GLY A 74 -8.15 -6.69 -6.91
C GLY A 74 -8.54 -6.68 -8.39
N ARG A 75 -8.47 -7.84 -9.08
CA ARG A 75 -8.88 -7.95 -10.49
C ARG A 75 -10.36 -7.66 -10.71
N ARG A 76 -11.27 -8.09 -9.82
CA ARG A 76 -12.71 -7.78 -9.91
C ARG A 76 -12.99 -6.30 -9.66
N TYR A 77 -12.28 -5.65 -8.74
CA TYR A 77 -12.41 -4.22 -8.50
C TYR A 77 -12.02 -3.42 -9.75
N TYR A 78 -10.87 -3.74 -10.38
CA TYR A 78 -10.44 -3.09 -11.62
C TYR A 78 -11.36 -3.44 -12.81
N ARG A 79 -11.84 -4.69 -12.93
CA ARG A 79 -12.77 -5.09 -13.99
C ARG A 79 -14.15 -4.43 -13.82
N ARG A 80 -14.61 -4.21 -12.59
CA ARG A 80 -15.88 -3.52 -12.32
C ARG A 80 -15.78 -2.01 -12.57
N GLN A 81 -14.61 -1.39 -12.39
CA GLN A 81 -14.38 -0.01 -12.85
C GLN A 81 -14.30 0.11 -14.37
N ALA A 82 -13.72 -0.88 -15.07
CA ALA A 82 -13.68 -0.92 -16.53
C ALA A 82 -15.04 -1.26 -17.18
N GLN A 83 -16.01 -1.73 -16.40
CA GLN A 83 -17.32 -2.20 -16.86
C GLN A 83 -18.49 -1.37 -16.34
N ILE A 84 -18.29 -0.18 -15.76
CA ILE A 84 -19.42 0.73 -15.52
C ILE A 84 -19.92 1.17 -16.89
N PRO A 85 -21.05 0.64 -17.39
CA PRO A 85 -21.61 1.08 -18.66
C PRO A 85 -22.27 2.43 -18.36
N SER A 86 -21.92 3.47 -19.10
CA SER A 86 -22.67 4.71 -19.16
C SER A 86 -24.07 4.40 -19.71
N SER A 87 -24.98 4.00 -18.83
CA SER A 87 -26.39 3.81 -19.14
C SER A 87 -27.04 5.20 -19.21
N PRO A 88 -27.57 5.64 -20.36
CA PRO A 88 -28.33 6.87 -20.45
C PRO A 88 -29.70 6.65 -19.80
N ALA A 89 -29.82 7.00 -18.52
CA ALA A 89 -31.12 7.07 -17.86
C ALA A 89 -31.78 8.41 -18.20
N ALA A 90 -32.98 8.29 -18.75
CA ALA A 90 -33.81 9.38 -19.25
C ALA A 90 -34.21 10.42 -18.18
N CYS A 91 -34.31 11.66 -18.64
CA CYS A 91 -35.06 12.82 -18.13
C CYS A 91 -35.52 12.80 -16.66
N GLY A 92 -34.80 13.58 -15.85
CA GLY A 92 -35.31 14.16 -14.60
C GLY A 92 -34.66 15.52 -14.40
N ASP A 93 -35.39 16.56 -14.78
CA ASP A 93 -35.05 17.98 -14.70
C ASP A 93 -34.86 18.42 -13.22
N ALA A 94 -33.61 18.57 -12.80
CA ALA A 94 -33.24 19.35 -11.62
C ALA A 94 -31.75 19.71 -11.73
N GLY A 95 -31.46 21.01 -11.84
CA GLY A 95 -30.12 21.57 -11.96
C GLY A 95 -29.17 21.03 -10.89
N VAL A 96 -28.28 20.13 -11.31
CA VAL A 96 -27.12 19.69 -10.57
C VAL A 96 -25.93 20.07 -11.43
N GLU A 97 -25.03 20.85 -10.85
CA GLU A 97 -23.76 21.24 -11.48
C GLU A 97 -23.10 20.01 -12.11
N GLU A 98 -23.11 20.04 -13.43
CA GLU A 98 -22.47 19.10 -14.32
C GLU A 98 -20.96 19.21 -14.08
N VAL A 99 -20.46 18.45 -13.11
CA VAL A 99 -19.03 18.24 -12.92
C VAL A 99 -18.54 17.45 -14.14
N GLU A 100 -18.14 18.25 -15.13
CA GLU A 100 -17.44 17.97 -16.37
C GLU A 100 -16.48 16.77 -16.23
N LEU A 101 -17.00 15.56 -16.49
CA LEU A 101 -16.24 14.31 -16.53
C LEU A 101 -15.65 14.05 -17.94
N ALA A 102 -15.67 15.06 -18.81
CA ALA A 102 -15.23 14.99 -20.21
C ALA A 102 -13.71 15.09 -20.40
N ASP A 103 -12.94 15.32 -19.34
CA ASP A 103 -11.48 15.57 -19.42
C ASP A 103 -10.59 14.36 -19.04
N LEU A 104 -11.16 13.17 -18.85
CA LEU A 104 -10.36 11.95 -18.55
C LEU A 104 -9.84 11.25 -19.81
N SER A 105 -10.34 11.59 -21.00
CA SER A 105 -9.86 11.08 -22.28
C SER A 105 -8.64 11.81 -22.84
N ASP A 106 -8.27 12.97 -22.29
CA ASP A 106 -7.04 13.70 -22.64
C ASP A 106 -5.87 13.42 -21.67
N VAL A 107 -6.04 12.41 -20.80
CA VAL A 107 -4.96 11.80 -19.98
C VAL A 107 -4.07 10.88 -20.85
N GLY A 108 -3.94 11.21 -22.12
CA GLY A 108 -2.80 10.89 -22.97
C GLY A 108 -1.60 11.82 -22.74
N LYS A 109 -1.59 12.60 -21.63
CA LYS A 109 -0.39 13.27 -21.11
C LYS A 109 0.68 12.21 -20.90
N LYS A 110 1.54 12.05 -21.91
CA LYS A 110 2.79 11.30 -21.86
C LYS A 110 3.40 11.52 -20.49
N SER A 111 3.49 10.46 -19.68
CA SER A 111 4.23 10.48 -18.43
C SER A 111 5.61 11.04 -18.75
N SER A 112 5.83 12.29 -18.35
CA SER A 112 7.05 13.03 -18.68
C SER A 112 8.14 12.46 -17.79
N PHE A 113 8.86 11.47 -18.30
CA PHE A 113 10.09 11.03 -17.69
C PHE A 113 11.16 12.10 -17.94
N PRO A 114 12.02 12.41 -16.96
CA PRO A 114 12.11 11.80 -15.63
C PRO A 114 10.96 12.21 -14.68
N PHE A 115 10.39 11.24 -13.96
CA PHE A 115 9.29 11.48 -13.02
C PHE A 115 9.82 11.73 -11.61
N VAL A 116 9.48 12.86 -11.00
CA VAL A 116 9.96 13.21 -9.65
C VAL A 116 8.93 12.77 -8.61
N LEU A 117 9.21 11.66 -7.94
CA LEU A 117 8.39 11.14 -6.86
C LEU A 117 8.77 11.77 -5.52
N LYS A 118 7.83 12.47 -4.88
CA LYS A 118 8.03 12.96 -3.50
C LYS A 118 7.72 11.88 -2.49
N ILE A 119 8.65 11.69 -1.56
CA ILE A 119 8.59 10.66 -0.51
C ILE A 119 8.60 11.37 0.84
N TYR A 120 7.68 10.99 1.70
CA TYR A 120 7.44 11.60 3.00
C TYR A 120 7.66 10.59 4.13
N ARG A 121 8.15 11.11 5.25
CA ARG A 121 8.26 10.42 6.54
C ARG A 121 8.01 11.43 7.66
N GLY A 122 6.79 11.45 8.17
CA GLY A 122 6.45 12.52 9.11
C GLY A 122 6.52 13.88 8.41
N ARG A 123 7.13 14.87 9.07
CA ARG A 123 7.35 16.20 8.48
C ARG A 123 8.54 16.27 7.52
N GLU A 124 9.36 15.22 7.47
CA GLU A 124 10.55 15.15 6.62
C GLU A 124 10.16 14.60 5.24
N SER A 125 10.78 15.13 4.18
CA SER A 125 10.55 14.68 2.81
C SER A 125 11.84 14.62 2.01
N THR A 126 11.85 13.76 0.99
CA THR A 126 12.90 13.66 -0.02
C THR A 126 12.26 13.42 -1.38
N SER A 127 12.99 13.68 -2.47
CA SER A 127 12.51 13.47 -3.84
C SER A 127 13.35 12.39 -4.52
N LEU A 128 12.67 11.43 -5.14
CA LEU A 128 13.27 10.36 -5.92
C LEU A 128 12.95 10.57 -7.39
N VAL A 129 13.98 10.61 -8.24
CA VAL A 129 13.80 10.74 -9.69
C VAL A 129 13.71 9.34 -10.30
N ILE A 130 12.57 9.01 -10.89
CA ILE A 130 12.28 7.73 -11.53
C ILE A 130 12.57 7.87 -13.03
N GLU A 131 13.42 6.98 -13.55
CA GLU A 131 13.73 6.90 -14.98
C GLU A 131 12.74 5.96 -15.69
N LYS A 132 12.65 6.07 -17.02
CA LYS A 132 11.65 5.36 -17.83
C LYS A 132 11.83 3.84 -17.82
N ASP A 133 13.06 3.38 -17.65
CA ASP A 133 13.51 1.99 -17.68
C ASP A 133 13.52 1.34 -16.28
N TRP A 134 12.92 2.00 -15.28
CA TRP A 134 12.88 1.43 -13.93
C TRP A 134 11.85 0.31 -13.81
N GLU A 135 12.33 -0.81 -13.28
CA GLU A 135 11.52 -1.90 -12.78
C GLU A 135 11.14 -1.68 -11.30
N ASP A 136 10.08 -2.37 -10.85
CA ASP A 136 9.57 -2.32 -9.48
C ASP A 136 10.65 -2.70 -8.46
N GLY A 137 11.46 -3.72 -8.74
CA GLY A 137 12.58 -4.12 -7.86
C GLY A 137 13.61 -3.00 -7.65
N ARG A 138 13.99 -2.28 -8.72
CA ARG A 138 14.89 -1.13 -8.65
C ARG A 138 14.24 0.03 -7.89
N LEU A 139 12.95 0.30 -8.16
CA LEU A 139 12.18 1.30 -7.43
C LEU A 139 12.13 1.00 -5.92
N PHE A 140 11.82 -0.23 -5.51
CA PHE A 140 11.77 -0.60 -4.09
C PHE A 140 13.13 -0.51 -3.40
N LYS A 141 14.23 -0.81 -4.11
CA LYS A 141 15.59 -0.65 -3.60
C LYS A 141 15.91 0.82 -3.30
N GLU A 142 15.57 1.73 -4.22
CA GLU A 142 15.76 3.17 -4.02
C GLU A 142 14.78 3.75 -2.98
N LEU A 143 13.54 3.27 -2.94
CA LEU A 143 12.60 3.64 -1.87
C LEU A 143 13.12 3.24 -0.48
N LEU A 144 13.71 2.04 -0.36
CA LEU A 144 14.33 1.61 0.88
C LEU A 144 15.55 2.47 1.24
N ARG A 145 16.34 2.90 0.24
CA ARG A 145 17.45 3.83 0.43
C ARG A 145 16.97 5.19 0.93
N CYS A 146 15.99 5.81 0.27
CA CYS A 146 15.38 7.06 0.69
C CYS A 146 14.77 6.95 2.10
N TYR A 147 14.11 5.84 2.42
CA TYR A 147 13.59 5.60 3.77
C TYR A 147 14.71 5.56 4.82
N ASN A 148 15.81 4.86 4.53
CA ASN A 148 16.96 4.78 5.44
C ASN A 148 17.66 6.13 5.60
N GLU A 149 17.72 6.94 4.55
CA GLU A 149 18.26 8.29 4.56
C GLU A 149 17.41 9.22 5.44
N LEU A 150 16.08 9.24 5.22
CA LEU A 150 15.13 9.97 6.06
C LEU A 150 15.19 9.53 7.52
N ARG A 151 15.60 8.29 7.80
CA ARG A 151 15.72 7.76 9.17
C ARG A 151 17.07 8.04 9.82
N SER A 152 18.12 8.28 9.03
CA SER A 152 19.48 8.60 9.46
C SER A 152 19.95 7.74 10.66
N TRP A 153 20.71 8.33 11.60
CA TRP A 153 21.17 7.68 12.84
C TRP A 153 20.02 7.33 13.80
N ARG A 154 18.89 8.06 13.72
CA ARG A 154 17.70 7.81 14.55
C ARG A 154 17.10 6.43 14.30
N LYS A 155 17.52 5.71 13.25
CA LYS A 155 17.04 4.35 12.97
C LYS A 155 17.34 3.33 14.07
N TYR A 156 18.45 3.53 14.78
CA TYR A 156 18.92 2.67 15.86
C TYR A 156 18.18 2.95 17.17
N LEU A 157 17.83 4.21 17.44
CA LEU A 157 17.07 4.59 18.64
C LEU A 157 15.55 4.52 18.46
N SER A 158 15.06 4.58 17.21
CA SER A 158 13.63 4.57 16.96
C SER A 158 13.04 3.18 17.20
N LEU A 159 12.14 3.13 18.18
CA LEU A 159 11.30 1.99 18.54
C LEU A 159 10.20 1.72 17.52
N ARG A 160 9.98 2.63 16.57
CA ARG A 160 9.05 2.45 15.47
C ARG A 160 9.70 1.64 14.36
N LYS A 161 8.96 0.76 13.71
CA LYS A 161 9.36 0.03 12.51
C LYS A 161 8.48 0.51 11.34
N PHE A 162 9.03 0.42 10.14
CA PHE A 162 8.23 0.59 8.93
C PHE A 162 7.02 -0.35 8.98
N SER A 163 5.82 0.20 8.81
CA SER A 163 4.59 -0.59 8.80
C SER A 163 4.05 -0.72 7.39
N PHE A 164 3.76 0.40 6.74
CA PHE A 164 3.19 0.40 5.40
C PHE A 164 3.43 1.70 4.65
N LEU A 165 3.17 1.61 3.36
CA LEU A 165 3.33 2.68 2.40
C LEU A 165 1.93 3.15 2.00
N THR A 166 1.67 4.45 2.11
CA THR A 166 0.42 5.05 1.64
C THR A 166 0.72 5.94 0.45
N LEU A 167 -0.09 5.84 -0.60
CA LEU A 167 -0.08 6.84 -1.66
C LEU A 167 -0.81 8.09 -1.18
N ILE A 168 -0.14 9.23 -1.26
CA ILE A 168 -0.70 10.53 -0.88
C ILE A 168 -0.66 11.47 -2.08
N TRP A 169 -1.52 12.47 -2.05
CA TRP A 169 -1.43 13.60 -2.96
C TRP A 169 -0.37 14.56 -2.42
N THR A 170 0.46 15.10 -3.31
CA THR A 170 1.62 15.94 -2.95
C THR A 170 1.27 17.40 -2.71
N GLU A 171 -0.02 17.76 -2.74
CA GLU A 171 -0.45 19.12 -2.45
C GLU A 171 -0.10 19.47 -0.98
N PRO A 172 0.53 20.63 -0.73
CA PRO A 172 1.09 20.99 0.58
C PRO A 172 0.02 21.08 1.69
N THR A 173 -1.22 21.39 1.32
CA THR A 173 -2.39 21.41 2.19
C THR A 173 -2.68 20.03 2.79
N ASP A 174 -2.64 18.96 1.98
CA ASP A 174 -2.94 17.59 2.41
C ASP A 174 -1.90 17.01 3.37
N ILE A 175 -0.62 17.33 3.15
CA ILE A 175 0.46 16.87 4.01
C ILE A 175 0.30 17.48 5.41
N SER A 176 -0.02 18.78 5.47
CA SER A 176 -0.26 19.47 6.74
C SER A 176 -1.49 18.93 7.47
N ALA A 177 -2.56 18.54 6.76
CA ALA A 177 -3.76 17.96 7.34
C ALA A 177 -3.47 16.60 7.99
N ARG A 178 -2.57 15.79 7.41
CA ARG A 178 -2.28 14.44 7.93
C ARG A 178 -1.33 14.42 9.13
N TYR A 179 -0.49 15.44 9.29
CA TYR A 179 0.43 15.58 10.43
C TYR A 179 -0.01 16.61 11.47
N GLY A 180 -0.87 17.54 11.08
CA GLY A 180 -1.73 18.27 12.00
C GLY A 180 -2.76 17.30 12.56
N LYS A 181 -3.21 17.52 13.79
CA LYS A 181 -4.24 16.69 14.45
C LYS A 181 -5.62 16.73 13.76
N ALA A 182 -5.70 17.22 12.53
CA ALA A 182 -6.93 17.27 11.78
C ALA A 182 -7.28 15.85 11.36
N ARG A 183 -8.42 15.34 11.84
CA ARG A 183 -9.00 14.13 11.26
C ARG A 183 -9.14 14.41 9.75
N PRO A 184 -8.67 13.52 8.86
CA PRO A 184 -8.94 13.69 7.44
C PRO A 184 -10.46 13.78 7.30
N ASP A 185 -10.95 14.88 6.77
CA ASP A 185 -12.39 15.04 6.53
C ASP A 185 -12.84 13.85 5.71
N LYS A 186 -13.93 13.20 6.15
CA LYS A 186 -14.43 11.93 5.57
C LYS A 186 -14.64 12.02 4.05
N GLY A 187 -14.78 13.23 3.48
CA GLY A 187 -14.88 13.47 2.04
C GLY A 187 -13.54 13.56 1.27
N SER A 188 -12.43 13.86 1.95
CA SER A 188 -11.09 14.00 1.35
C SER A 188 -10.32 12.67 1.27
N ALA A 189 -10.87 11.58 1.83
CA ALA A 189 -10.22 10.28 1.93
C ALA A 189 -10.19 9.50 0.59
N LYS A 190 -9.86 10.15 -0.52
CA LYS A 190 -9.52 9.50 -1.80
C LYS A 190 -8.15 8.83 -1.78
N TYR A 191 -7.56 8.61 -0.61
CA TYR A 191 -6.29 7.90 -0.45
C TYR A 191 -6.53 6.40 -0.62
N LYS A 192 -6.19 5.85 -1.79
CA LYS A 192 -6.16 4.40 -1.99
C LYS A 192 -5.02 3.82 -1.16
N ARG A 193 -5.36 3.09 -0.09
CA ARG A 193 -4.38 2.24 0.60
C ARG A 193 -3.89 1.20 -0.39
N LEU A 194 -2.57 1.09 -0.53
CA LEU A 194 -2.00 -0.01 -1.29
C LEU A 194 -2.36 -1.34 -0.65
N PRO A 195 -2.45 -2.44 -1.44
CA PRO A 195 -2.52 -3.79 -0.91
C PRO A 195 -1.38 -4.01 0.08
N HIS A 196 -1.73 -3.93 1.36
CA HIS A 196 -0.80 -3.67 2.46
C HIS A 196 0.26 -4.78 2.62
N PHE A 197 -0.06 -5.99 2.20
CA PHE A 197 0.81 -7.14 2.41
C PHE A 197 2.01 -7.17 1.46
N ARG A 198 1.82 -6.80 0.19
CA ARG A 198 2.87 -6.97 -0.84
C ARG A 198 3.96 -5.92 -0.76
N VAL A 199 3.61 -4.67 -0.50
CA VAL A 199 4.60 -3.58 -0.46
C VAL A 199 5.65 -3.80 0.62
N ARG A 200 5.24 -4.31 1.79
CA ARG A 200 6.17 -4.63 2.86
C ARG A 200 7.10 -5.79 2.48
N GLN A 201 6.58 -6.80 1.81
CA GLN A 201 7.38 -7.93 1.33
C GLN A 201 8.39 -7.47 0.27
N TYR A 202 7.97 -6.68 -0.73
CA TYR A 202 8.85 -6.16 -1.77
C TYR A 202 9.90 -5.16 -1.26
N LEU A 203 9.59 -4.39 -0.22
CA LEU A 203 10.60 -3.55 0.44
C LEU A 203 11.65 -4.36 1.20
N GLN A 204 11.31 -5.56 1.67
CA GLN A 204 12.26 -6.45 2.35
C GLN A 204 13.05 -7.31 1.37
N TYR A 205 12.41 -7.71 0.28
CA TYR A 205 12.95 -8.59 -0.75
C TYR A 205 12.69 -7.97 -2.14
N PRO A 206 13.44 -6.92 -2.52
CA PRO A 206 13.23 -6.22 -3.79
C PRO A 206 13.44 -7.13 -5.00
N GLU A 207 14.24 -8.19 -4.84
CA GLU A 207 14.48 -9.20 -5.88
C GLU A 207 13.21 -9.96 -6.29
N GLU A 208 12.20 -10.06 -5.41
CA GLU A 208 10.92 -10.69 -5.73
C GLU A 208 10.02 -9.82 -6.65
N ALA A 209 10.33 -8.53 -6.75
CA ALA A 209 9.64 -7.57 -7.63
C ALA A 209 10.46 -7.26 -8.89
N ARG A 210 11.51 -8.03 -9.16
CA ARG A 210 12.32 -7.89 -10.38
C ARG A 210 11.46 -8.20 -11.62
N ASP A 211 11.73 -7.53 -12.72
CA ASP A 211 11.01 -7.64 -14.00
C ASP A 211 9.52 -7.19 -13.97
N SER A 212 8.97 -6.84 -12.80
CA SER A 212 7.64 -6.24 -12.67
C SER A 212 7.71 -4.74 -12.91
N ILE A 213 6.70 -4.18 -13.58
CA ILE A 213 6.55 -2.73 -13.83
C ILE A 213 5.19 -2.21 -13.36
N GLU A 214 4.38 -3.06 -12.71
CA GLU A 214 3.02 -2.74 -12.30
C GLU A 214 3.01 -1.59 -11.29
N PHE A 215 3.95 -1.59 -10.34
CA PHE A 215 3.99 -0.57 -9.29
C PHE A 215 4.56 0.76 -9.79
N VAL A 216 5.58 0.73 -10.65
CA VAL A 216 6.11 1.92 -11.34
C VAL A 216 5.03 2.57 -12.22
N GLN A 217 4.30 1.79 -13.03
CA GLN A 217 3.21 2.32 -13.84
C GLN A 217 2.10 2.92 -12.98
N TRP A 218 1.75 2.24 -11.90
CA TRP A 218 0.71 2.70 -10.99
C TRP A 218 1.08 4.03 -10.31
N ILE A 219 2.33 4.19 -9.88
CA ILE A 219 2.75 5.41 -9.20
C ILE A 219 2.96 6.59 -10.15
N THR A 220 3.34 6.30 -11.40
CA THR A 220 3.56 7.32 -12.45
C THR A 220 2.27 7.75 -13.15
N LEU A 221 1.11 7.19 -12.75
CA LEU A 221 -0.19 7.51 -13.33
C LEU A 221 -0.63 8.98 -13.09
N ASP A 222 -0.16 9.62 -12.02
CA ASP A 222 -0.37 11.05 -11.78
C ASP A 222 0.91 11.67 -11.19
N VAL A 223 1.29 12.84 -11.70
CA VAL A 223 2.42 13.65 -11.23
C VAL A 223 2.17 14.16 -9.81
N LYS A 224 0.91 14.26 -9.40
CA LYS A 224 0.54 14.68 -8.05
C LYS A 224 0.74 13.58 -7.01
N HIS A 225 1.02 12.33 -7.39
CA HIS A 225 1.22 11.26 -6.42
C HIS A 225 2.56 11.36 -5.69
N GLY A 226 2.50 11.07 -4.39
CA GLY A 226 3.65 10.94 -3.51
C GLY A 226 3.49 9.72 -2.62
N ILE A 227 4.59 9.32 -2.00
CA ILE A 227 4.59 8.20 -1.06
C ILE A 227 4.73 8.73 0.35
N LEU A 228 3.87 8.25 1.25
CA LEU A 228 4.09 8.35 2.68
C LEU A 228 4.52 7.00 3.28
N PHE A 229 5.71 6.97 3.86
CA PHE A 229 6.11 5.94 4.82
C PHE A 229 5.43 6.13 6.17
N GLU A 230 4.57 5.18 6.52
CA GLU A 230 3.95 5.12 7.84
C GLU A 230 4.71 4.16 8.75
N GLU A 231 5.21 4.70 9.86
CA GLU A 231 5.92 3.94 10.89
C GLU A 231 4.97 3.61 12.06
N ARG A 232 5.03 2.36 12.53
CA ARG A 232 4.30 1.92 13.73
C ARG A 232 5.25 1.45 14.80
N TRP A 233 4.85 1.57 16.06
CA TRP A 233 5.58 1.01 17.18
C TRP A 233 5.75 -0.50 17.02
N SER A 234 6.97 -0.99 17.13
CA SER A 234 7.25 -2.41 17.03
C SER A 234 7.32 -3.01 18.43
N PRO A 235 6.40 -3.92 18.82
CA PRO A 235 6.42 -4.52 20.15
C PRO A 235 7.76 -5.22 20.41
N TYR A 236 8.35 -5.84 19.39
CA TYR A 236 9.67 -6.48 19.47
C TYR A 236 10.82 -5.52 19.82
N ARG A 237 10.72 -4.24 19.47
CA ARG A 237 11.74 -3.24 19.83
C ARG A 237 11.48 -2.62 21.20
N VAL A 238 10.20 -2.50 21.57
CA VAL A 238 9.78 -1.99 22.89
C VAL A 238 10.04 -3.04 23.98
N LEU A 239 9.89 -4.33 23.66
CA LEU A 239 10.05 -5.44 24.59
C LEU A 239 11.41 -5.48 25.31
N PRO A 240 12.59 -5.37 24.66
CA PRO A 240 13.85 -5.33 25.39
C PRO A 240 13.97 -4.08 26.26
N LEU A 241 13.41 -2.94 25.82
CA LEU A 241 13.37 -1.72 26.62
C LEU A 241 12.57 -1.95 27.91
N VAL A 242 11.48 -2.72 27.82
CA VAL A 242 10.67 -3.21 28.93
C VAL A 242 11.45 -4.16 29.84
N LEU A 243 12.02 -5.21 29.27
CA LEU A 243 12.58 -6.35 29.99
C LEU A 243 13.89 -6.03 30.70
N VAL A 244 14.80 -5.25 30.09
CA VAL A 244 16.13 -4.94 30.65
C VAL A 244 16.07 -4.37 32.08
N PRO A 245 15.29 -3.33 32.38
CA PRO A 245 15.20 -2.81 33.75
C PRO A 245 14.44 -3.73 34.71
N ILE A 246 13.51 -4.56 34.23
CA ILE A 246 12.85 -5.59 35.06
C ILE A 246 13.85 -6.67 35.46
N THR A 247 14.65 -7.16 34.51
CA THR A 247 15.68 -8.16 34.80
C THR A 247 16.80 -7.56 35.63
N ALA A 248 17.19 -6.31 35.38
CA ALA A 248 18.19 -5.60 36.19
C ALA A 248 17.70 -5.38 37.63
N SER A 249 16.46 -4.96 37.84
CA SER A 249 15.92 -4.79 39.20
C SER A 249 15.81 -6.12 39.93
N LEU A 250 15.40 -7.19 39.24
CA LEU A 250 15.39 -8.54 39.79
C LEU A 250 16.80 -9.02 40.17
N LEU A 251 17.79 -8.80 39.30
CA LEU A 251 19.18 -9.16 39.58
C LEU A 251 19.74 -8.39 40.79
N VAL A 252 19.46 -7.10 40.91
CA VAL A 252 19.87 -6.29 42.07
C VAL A 252 19.22 -6.81 43.35
N ALA A 253 17.93 -7.17 43.31
CA ALA A 253 17.24 -7.75 44.45
C ALA A 253 17.86 -9.10 44.88
N LEU A 254 18.10 -10.01 43.92
CA LEU A 254 18.74 -11.29 44.17
C LEU A 254 20.15 -11.13 44.74
N LEU A 255 20.94 -10.22 44.18
CA LEU A 255 22.31 -9.95 44.62
C LEU A 255 22.33 -9.35 46.03
N ARG A 256 21.35 -8.51 46.38
CA ARG A 256 21.20 -8.00 47.75
C ARG A 256 20.81 -9.08 48.75
N VAL A 257 19.84 -9.93 48.42
CA VAL A 257 19.45 -11.07 49.26
C VAL A 257 20.64 -11.99 49.50
N HIS A 258 21.45 -12.24 48.48
CA HIS A 258 22.62 -13.11 48.60
C HIS A 258 23.75 -12.52 49.45
N LEU A 259 23.87 -11.20 49.52
CA LEU A 259 24.92 -10.50 50.27
C LEU A 259 24.51 -10.16 51.71
N ASP A 260 23.35 -10.61 52.20
CA ASP A 260 22.78 -10.28 53.53
C ASP A 260 22.76 -8.77 53.84
N LEU A 261 22.69 -7.93 52.80
CA LEU A 261 22.52 -6.48 52.91
C LEU A 261 21.05 -6.14 53.16
N ILE A 262 20.48 -6.69 54.23
CA ILE A 262 19.09 -6.48 54.61
C ILE A 262 19.02 -5.18 55.41
N SER A 263 18.64 -4.10 54.74
CA SER A 263 18.13 -2.87 55.38
C SER A 263 16.74 -2.62 54.82
N ASP A 264 15.74 -2.37 55.67
CA ASP A 264 14.34 -2.18 55.26
C ASP A 264 14.17 -1.05 54.20
N ASP A 265 15.08 -0.08 54.21
CA ASP A 265 15.18 1.00 53.22
C ASP A 265 15.49 0.50 51.80
N ALA A 266 16.22 -0.61 51.67
CA ALA A 266 16.61 -1.16 50.38
C ALA A 266 15.43 -1.82 49.66
N LEU A 267 14.50 -2.42 50.42
CA LEU A 267 13.33 -3.11 49.90
C LEU A 267 12.26 -2.11 49.45
N THR A 268 12.05 -1.05 50.24
CA THR A 268 11.16 0.06 49.88
C THR A 268 11.66 0.81 48.65
N ALA A 269 12.97 1.08 48.55
CA ALA A 269 13.56 1.70 47.36
C ALA A 269 13.41 0.83 46.10
N SER A 270 13.62 -0.49 46.21
CA SER A 270 13.41 -1.43 45.10
C SER A 270 11.96 -1.42 44.61
N ASN A 271 11.01 -1.52 45.53
CA ASN A 271 9.58 -1.53 45.21
C ASN A 271 9.11 -0.22 44.57
N ALA A 272 9.64 0.92 45.03
CA ALA A 272 9.38 2.23 44.42
C ALA A 272 9.89 2.30 42.97
N CYS A 273 11.10 1.79 42.70
CA CYS A 273 11.64 1.72 41.34
C CYS A 273 10.80 0.84 40.42
N ILE A 274 10.35 -0.33 40.89
CA ILE A 274 9.49 -1.24 40.10
C ILE A 274 8.15 -0.57 39.79
N ALA A 275 7.54 0.12 40.78
CA ALA A 275 6.26 0.81 40.59
C ALA A 275 6.37 2.00 39.62
N LEU A 276 7.42 2.80 39.73
CA LEU A 276 7.65 3.93 38.81
C LEU A 276 7.91 3.42 37.38
N TYR A 277 8.59 2.28 37.28
CA TYR A 277 8.85 1.65 35.99
C TYR A 277 7.60 1.05 35.35
N SER A 278 6.78 0.33 36.12
CA SER A 278 5.53 -0.27 35.62
C SER A 278 4.52 0.80 35.20
N THR A 279 4.44 1.92 35.93
CA THR A 279 3.60 3.07 35.57
C THR A 279 4.09 3.77 34.30
N ALA A 280 5.40 3.97 34.15
CA ALA A 280 5.98 4.51 32.91
C ALA A 280 5.67 3.60 31.71
N LEU A 281 5.76 2.29 31.87
CA LEU A 281 5.39 1.34 30.82
C LEU A 281 3.90 1.36 30.48
N ALA A 282 3.03 1.33 31.49
CA ALA A 282 1.59 1.44 31.28
C ALA A 282 1.25 2.73 30.52
N ALA A 283 1.90 3.86 30.86
CA ALA A 283 1.76 5.11 30.15
C ALA A 283 2.23 5.03 28.68
N THR A 284 3.37 4.36 28.40
CA THR A 284 3.82 4.19 27.00
C THR A 284 2.88 3.31 26.18
N VAL A 285 2.31 2.26 26.78
CA VAL A 285 1.31 1.39 26.13
C VAL A 285 0.01 2.16 25.89
N LEU A 286 -0.46 2.94 26.86
CA LEU A 286 -1.65 3.77 26.75
C LEU A 286 -1.48 4.86 25.67
N LEU A 287 -0.34 5.55 25.65
CA LEU A 287 -0.01 6.54 24.62
C LEU A 287 0.05 5.90 23.23
N ASN A 288 0.60 4.68 23.14
CA ASN A 288 0.60 3.93 21.90
C ASN A 288 -0.83 3.58 21.47
N TRP A 289 -1.70 3.11 22.38
CA TRP A 289 -3.12 2.83 22.09
C TRP A 289 -3.85 4.10 21.64
N LEU A 290 -3.75 5.20 22.38
CA LEU A 290 -4.43 6.46 22.05
C LEU A 290 -4.07 6.99 20.66
N GLN A 291 -2.89 6.66 20.13
CA GLN A 291 -2.52 7.01 18.76
C GLN A 291 -3.36 6.27 17.69
N TYR A 292 -4.04 5.17 18.05
CA TYR A 292 -4.86 4.34 17.14
C TYR A 292 -6.37 4.62 17.20
N ILE A 293 -6.86 5.41 18.16
CA ILE A 293 -8.28 5.81 18.27
C ILE A 293 -8.50 7.16 17.56
#